data_AF-A0A165PZR0-F1
#
_entry.id   AF-A0A165PZR0-F1
#
_cell.length_a   1.000
_cell.length_b   1.000
_cell.length_c   1.000
_cell.angle_alpha   90.00
_cell.angle_beta   90.00
_cell.angle_gamma   90.00
#
_symmetry.space_group_name_H-M   'P 1'
#
loop_
_entity.id
_entity.type
_entity.pdbx_description
1 polymer ?
#
loop_
_entity_poly.entity_id
_entity_poly.type
_entity_poly.pdbx_seq_one_letter_code
_entity_poly.pdbx_strand_id
1 'polypeptide(L)'
;MKKEMAKGLLCIALVGSVLFVATGHTIASANEPVKIQPVAPKDEVRIQPVVEKISKEFFEKVKGASGKIPCIVLLEDSTDDNAYEELEKKIGKFETTFKYDEIGIEGFAAELTKEQILVLKDLDLVSYIESDEVVFVS
;
A
#
# COMPACT_ATOMS: atom_id res chain seq x y z
N MET A 1 -22.40 -22.24 -42.51
CA MET A 1 -21.64 -23.43 -42.07
C MET A 1 -21.60 -23.45 -40.56
N LYS A 2 -22.04 -24.55 -39.94
CA LYS A 2 -22.03 -24.80 -38.49
C LYS A 2 -20.67 -25.37 -38.06
N LYS A 3 -20.20 -25.01 -36.86
CA LYS A 3 -19.29 -25.73 -35.93
C LYS A 3 -19.10 -24.80 -34.73
N GLU A 4 -19.88 -24.88 -33.65
CA GLU A 4 -19.92 -25.87 -32.57
C GLU A 4 -18.57 -26.19 -31.90
N MET A 5 -18.52 -25.77 -30.61
CA MET A 5 -17.94 -26.39 -29.42
C MET A 5 -16.41 -26.42 -29.23
N ALA A 6 -15.94 -25.84 -28.12
CA ALA A 6 -15.62 -26.61 -26.92
C ALA A 6 -15.40 -25.69 -25.70
N LYS A 7 -16.20 -25.92 -24.65
CA LYS A 7 -15.94 -25.48 -23.28
C LYS A 7 -14.85 -26.38 -22.70
N GLY A 8 -13.79 -25.79 -22.17
CA GLY A 8 -12.73 -26.50 -21.45
C GLY A 8 -12.51 -25.87 -20.08
N LEU A 9 -13.30 -26.30 -19.11
CA LEU A 9 -13.19 -25.97 -17.69
C LEU A 9 -12.02 -26.79 -17.10
N LEU A 10 -10.97 -26.13 -16.61
CA LEU A 10 -9.89 -26.80 -15.87
C LEU A 10 -9.90 -26.31 -14.41
N CYS A 11 -10.66 -27.02 -13.57
CA CYS A 11 -10.58 -26.90 -12.12
C CYS A 11 -9.45 -27.80 -11.62
N ILE A 12 -8.29 -27.23 -11.26
CA ILE A 12 -7.28 -27.95 -10.50
C ILE A 12 -7.51 -27.66 -9.02
N ALA A 13 -8.19 -28.59 -8.35
CA ALA A 13 -8.29 -28.61 -6.90
C ALA A 13 -7.04 -29.30 -6.32
N LEU A 14 -6.14 -28.51 -5.72
CA LEU A 14 -5.05 -29.03 -4.90
C LEU A 14 -5.54 -29.13 -3.46
N VAL A 15 -6.10 -30.29 -3.11
CA VAL A 15 -6.41 -30.64 -1.72
C VAL A 15 -5.15 -31.29 -1.14
N GLY A 16 -4.29 -30.48 -0.52
CA GLY A 16 -3.14 -30.96 0.23
C GLY A 16 -3.58 -31.49 1.59
N SER A 17 -3.74 -32.80 1.72
CA SER A 17 -3.91 -33.47 3.02
C SER A 17 -2.56 -33.57 3.72
N VAL A 18 -2.35 -32.80 4.81
CA VAL A 18 -1.20 -32.99 5.70
C VAL A 18 -1.57 -34.04 6.75
N LEU A 19 -0.85 -35.16 6.70
CA LEU A 19 -0.95 -36.27 7.64
C LEU A 19 -0.11 -35.95 8.88
N PHE A 20 -0.73 -35.69 10.03
CA PHE A 20 -0.02 -35.58 11.31
C PHE A 20 0.02 -36.96 11.99
N VAL A 21 1.22 -37.53 12.09
CA VAL A 21 1.52 -38.74 12.86
C VAL A 21 1.61 -38.37 14.34
N ALA A 22 0.65 -38.83 15.13
CA ALA A 22 0.64 -38.66 16.58
C ALA A 22 1.47 -39.77 17.25
N THR A 23 2.66 -39.45 17.75
CA THR A 23 3.36 -40.29 18.73
C THR A 23 2.97 -39.83 20.13
N GLY A 24 2.06 -40.58 20.77
CA GLY A 24 1.64 -40.35 22.14
C GLY A 24 2.70 -40.75 23.16
N HIS A 25 3.01 -39.84 24.08
CA HIS A 25 3.58 -40.18 25.39
C HIS A 25 2.51 -39.86 26.44
N THR A 26 2.08 -40.88 27.16
CA THR A 26 1.15 -40.78 28.29
C THR A 26 1.91 -40.31 29.53
N ILE A 27 1.47 -39.22 30.14
CA ILE A 27 1.79 -38.90 31.53
C ILE A 27 0.45 -38.72 32.24
N ALA A 28 0.11 -39.68 33.09
CA ALA A 28 -1.00 -39.59 34.02
C ALA A 28 -0.59 -38.64 35.16
N SER A 29 -1.34 -37.57 35.36
CA SER A 29 -1.28 -36.78 36.59
C SER A 29 -2.67 -36.28 36.92
N ALA A 30 -3.18 -36.73 38.06
CA ALA A 30 -4.47 -36.34 38.60
C ALA A 30 -4.46 -34.85 38.95
N ASN A 31 -5.33 -34.06 38.31
CA ASN A 31 -5.88 -32.82 38.85
C ASN A 31 -7.14 -32.45 38.04
N GLU A 32 -8.07 -31.81 38.74
CA GLU A 32 -9.47 -31.55 38.39
C GLU A 32 -9.68 -30.86 37.03
N PRO A 33 -10.83 -31.05 36.34
CA PRO A 33 -11.05 -30.48 35.01
C PRO A 33 -11.27 -28.97 35.08
N VAL A 34 -10.19 -28.20 34.87
CA VAL A 34 -10.28 -26.78 34.55
C VAL A 34 -10.94 -26.64 33.18
N LYS A 35 -12.13 -26.03 33.15
CA LYS A 35 -12.81 -25.61 31.92
C LYS A 35 -12.00 -24.49 31.25
N ILE A 36 -11.11 -24.84 30.33
CA ILE A 36 -10.41 -23.85 29.51
C ILE A 36 -11.37 -23.46 28.38
N GLN A 37 -11.95 -22.26 28.46
CA GLN A 37 -12.67 -21.69 27.34
C GLN A 37 -11.66 -21.36 26.21
N PRO A 38 -11.94 -21.70 24.94
CA PRO A 38 -11.05 -21.35 23.85
C PRO A 38 -11.02 -19.83 23.69
N VAL A 39 -9.88 -19.22 24.01
CA VAL A 39 -9.62 -17.82 23.68
C VAL A 39 -9.44 -17.76 22.17
N ALA A 40 -10.32 -17.01 21.51
CA ALA A 40 -10.22 -16.75 20.07
C ALA A 40 -8.82 -16.22 19.73
N PRO A 41 -8.22 -16.60 18.58
CA PRO A 41 -6.92 -16.08 18.19
C PRO A 41 -7.02 -14.55 18.12
N LYS A 42 -6.23 -13.87 18.97
CA LYS A 42 -6.05 -12.42 18.83
C LYS A 42 -5.38 -12.18 17.49
N ASP A 43 -5.98 -11.32 16.69
CA ASP A 43 -5.50 -10.89 15.38
C ASP A 43 -3.97 -10.76 15.36
N GLU A 44 -3.34 -11.50 14.45
CA GLU A 44 -1.92 -11.36 14.16
C GLU A 44 -1.65 -9.90 13.76
N VAL A 45 -0.98 -9.17 14.65
CA VAL A 45 -0.51 -7.82 14.37
C VAL A 45 0.53 -7.92 13.25
N ARG A 46 0.10 -7.65 12.02
CA ARG A 46 1.00 -7.42 10.88
C ARG A 46 1.82 -6.16 11.15
N ILE A 47 3.00 -6.31 11.74
CA ILE A 47 4.01 -5.26 11.78
C ILE A 47 4.69 -5.25 10.42
N GLN A 48 4.05 -4.62 9.43
CA GLN A 48 4.77 -4.14 8.26
C GLN A 48 5.42 -2.81 8.65
N PRO A 49 6.73 -2.59 8.42
CA PRO A 49 7.31 -1.27 8.54
C PRO A 49 6.64 -0.38 7.49
N VAL A 50 5.70 0.46 7.92
CA VAL A 50 5.17 1.52 7.08
C VAL A 50 6.26 2.57 7.00
N VAL A 51 7.01 2.59 5.90
CA VAL A 51 7.78 3.79 5.55
C VAL A 51 6.74 4.87 5.26
N GLU A 52 6.52 5.77 6.22
CA GLU A 52 5.56 6.86 6.06
C GLU A 52 6.09 7.80 4.97
N LYS A 53 5.54 7.68 3.76
CA LYS A 53 5.87 8.55 2.62
C LYS A 53 5.29 9.96 2.74
N ILE A 54 4.49 10.22 3.78
CA ILE A 54 3.89 11.51 4.07
C ILE A 54 4.24 11.87 5.51
N SER A 55 4.74 13.09 5.76
CA SER A 55 4.92 13.58 7.13
C SER A 55 3.58 13.64 7.88
N LYS A 56 3.60 13.35 9.19
CA LYS A 56 2.37 13.37 10.01
C LYS A 56 1.64 14.72 9.96
N GLU A 57 2.40 15.81 9.96
CA GLU A 57 1.85 17.17 9.89
C GLU A 57 1.13 17.40 8.56
N PHE A 58 1.74 16.99 7.44
CA PHE A 58 1.09 17.10 6.14
C PHE A 58 -0.13 16.18 6.04
N PHE A 59 -0.06 14.97 6.60
CA PHE A 59 -1.18 14.04 6.60
C PHE A 59 -2.43 14.59 7.29
N GLU A 60 -2.28 15.28 8.42
CA GLU A 60 -3.41 15.91 9.10
C GLU A 60 -4.03 17.04 8.28
N LYS A 61 -3.22 17.82 7.54
CA LYS A 61 -3.72 18.82 6.59
C LYS A 61 -4.51 18.16 5.46
N VAL A 62 -4.00 17.06 4.91
CA VAL A 62 -4.66 16.28 3.85
C VAL A 62 -5.99 15.71 4.32
N LYS A 63 -6.10 15.24 5.56
CA LYS A 63 -7.36 14.70 6.10
C LYS A 63 -8.50 15.71 6.12
N GLY A 64 -8.19 16.95 6.51
CA GLY A 64 -9.19 18.03 6.68
C GLY A 64 -9.50 18.84 5.43
N ALA A 65 -8.75 18.65 4.34
CA ALA A 65 -8.90 19.43 3.12
C ALA A 65 -10.15 19.06 2.31
N SER A 66 -10.81 20.08 1.73
CA SER A 66 -11.97 19.95 0.84
C SER A 66 -11.67 20.33 -0.62
N GLY A 67 -10.40 20.60 -0.94
CA GLY A 67 -9.95 21.06 -2.26
C GLY A 67 -8.58 20.52 -2.64
N LYS A 68 -7.96 21.16 -3.62
CA LYS A 68 -6.58 20.87 -3.99
C LYS A 68 -5.61 21.45 -2.96
N ILE A 69 -4.50 20.76 -2.76
CA ILE A 69 -3.47 21.06 -1.79
C ILE A 69 -2.15 21.17 -2.55
N PRO A 70 -1.41 22.28 -2.43
CA PRO A 70 -0.10 22.41 -3.03
C PRO A 70 0.88 21.47 -2.31
N CYS A 71 1.57 20.63 -3.07
CA CYS A 71 2.46 19.61 -2.54
C CYS A 71 3.62 19.32 -3.48
N ILE A 72 4.72 18.87 -2.90
CA ILE A 72 5.89 18.34 -3.58
C ILE A 72 5.84 16.82 -3.48
N VAL A 73 5.99 16.15 -4.61
CA VAL A 73 6.06 14.70 -4.74
C VAL A 73 7.45 14.34 -5.25
N LEU A 74 8.21 13.61 -4.45
CA LEU A 74 9.50 13.06 -4.81
C LEU A 74 9.32 11.63 -5.29
N LEU A 75 10.01 11.28 -6.36
CA LEU A 75 10.04 9.97 -6.97
C LEU A 75 11.31 9.23 -6.56
N GLU A 76 11.28 7.91 -6.67
CA GLU A 76 12.49 7.10 -6.48
C GLU A 76 13.49 7.33 -7.62
N ASP A 77 14.79 7.43 -7.33
CA ASP A 77 15.92 7.77 -8.24
C ASP A 77 16.05 6.90 -9.53
N SER A 78 15.20 5.90 -9.70
CA SER A 78 15.22 4.95 -10.83
C SER A 78 13.96 5.03 -11.69
N THR A 79 13.18 6.11 -11.58
CA THR A 79 11.96 6.24 -12.37
C THR A 79 12.24 6.31 -13.86
N ASP A 80 11.66 5.37 -14.61
CA ASP A 80 11.72 5.33 -16.07
C ASP A 80 11.13 6.61 -16.69
N ASP A 81 11.53 6.93 -17.93
CA ASP A 81 11.05 8.08 -18.74
C ASP A 81 9.51 8.22 -18.78
N ASN A 82 8.77 7.14 -18.45
CA ASN A 82 7.30 7.08 -18.48
C ASN A 82 6.62 7.27 -17.11
N ALA A 83 7.34 7.56 -16.03
CA ALA A 83 6.78 7.63 -14.67
C ALA A 83 5.57 8.57 -14.55
N TYR A 84 5.60 9.72 -15.24
CA TYR A 84 4.49 10.68 -15.26
C TYR A 84 3.23 10.10 -15.91
N GLU A 85 3.37 9.34 -16.99
CA GLU A 85 2.21 8.71 -17.66
C GLU A 85 1.60 7.62 -16.77
N GLU A 86 2.43 6.86 -16.06
CA GLU A 86 1.96 5.87 -15.09
C GLU A 86 1.23 6.53 -13.91
N LEU A 87 1.77 7.64 -13.40
CA LEU A 87 1.12 8.45 -12.38
C LEU A 87 -0.25 8.94 -12.84
N GLU A 88 -0.35 9.55 -14.02
CA GLU A 88 -1.62 10.02 -14.55
C GLU A 88 -2.65 8.88 -14.75
N LYS A 89 -2.20 7.67 -15.09
CA LYS A 89 -3.07 6.49 -15.16
C LYS A 89 -3.61 6.07 -13.79
N LYS A 90 -2.85 6.29 -12.71
CA LYS A 90 -3.23 5.90 -11.34
C LYS A 90 -4.05 6.95 -10.62
N ILE A 91 -3.67 8.22 -10.75
CA ILE A 91 -4.26 9.32 -9.97
C ILE A 91 -5.10 10.27 -10.82
N GLY A 92 -5.26 9.99 -12.12
CA GLY A 92 -5.88 10.89 -13.07
C GLY A 92 -4.94 12.02 -13.48
N LYS A 93 -5.40 12.86 -14.41
CA LYS A 93 -4.61 14.00 -14.89
C LYS A 93 -4.38 15.01 -13.76
N PHE A 94 -3.16 15.54 -13.71
CA PHE A 94 -2.78 16.63 -12.82
C PHE A 94 -1.89 17.61 -13.57
N GLU A 95 -1.83 18.84 -13.10
CA GLU A 95 -0.96 19.86 -13.65
C GLU A 95 0.22 20.06 -12.70
N THR A 96 1.44 19.99 -13.24
CA THR A 96 2.67 20.26 -12.48
C THR A 96 2.96 21.75 -12.51
N THR A 97 3.14 22.36 -11.35
CA THR A 97 3.64 23.72 -11.20
C THR A 97 5.13 23.80 -11.46
N PHE A 98 5.87 22.79 -11.03
CA PHE A 98 7.33 22.68 -11.21
C PHE A 98 7.74 21.21 -11.32
N LYS A 99 8.86 20.93 -12.00
CA LYS A 99 9.46 19.59 -12.09
C LYS A 99 10.89 19.64 -11.57
N TYR A 100 11.25 18.66 -10.77
CA TYR A 100 12.61 18.45 -10.29
C TYR A 100 13.23 17.36 -11.17
N ASP A 101 14.27 17.71 -11.92
CA ASP A 101 15.02 16.86 -12.85
C ASP A 101 16.54 16.96 -12.62
N GLU A 102 16.93 17.26 -11.38
CA GLU A 102 18.33 17.33 -10.99
C GLU A 102 18.87 15.94 -10.64
N ILE A 103 20.18 15.74 -10.82
CA ILE A 103 20.85 14.46 -10.54
C ILE A 103 20.61 14.07 -9.07
N GLY A 104 19.88 12.97 -8.86
CA GLY A 104 19.56 12.43 -7.54
C GLY A 104 18.34 13.04 -6.86
N ILE A 105 17.55 13.86 -7.57
CA ILE A 105 16.25 14.35 -7.11
C ILE A 105 15.28 14.40 -8.30
N GLU A 106 14.41 13.40 -8.40
CA GLU A 106 13.31 13.39 -9.37
C GLU A 106 11.98 13.66 -8.65
N GLY A 107 11.14 14.51 -9.23
CA GLY A 107 9.88 14.87 -8.60
C GLY A 107 9.10 15.96 -9.30
N PHE A 108 8.01 16.38 -8.69
CA PHE A 108 7.23 17.54 -9.15
C PHE A 108 6.50 18.24 -8.00
N ALA A 109 6.25 19.53 -8.18
CA ALA A 109 5.29 20.28 -7.38
C ALA A 109 3.95 20.35 -8.14
N ALA A 110 2.84 20.13 -7.46
CA ALA A 110 1.51 20.18 -8.04
C ALA A 110 0.43 20.50 -6.99
N GLU A 111 -0.70 20.99 -7.48
CA GLU A 111 -1.92 21.08 -6.67
C GLU A 111 -2.76 19.80 -6.84
N LEU A 112 -2.78 18.96 -5.80
CA LEU A 112 -3.43 17.65 -5.83
C LEU A 112 -4.61 17.57 -4.87
N THR A 113 -5.62 16.80 -5.24
CA THR A 113 -6.72 16.47 -4.32
C THR A 113 -6.26 15.52 -3.23
N LYS A 114 -7.00 15.50 -2.12
CA LYS A 114 -6.79 14.54 -1.03
C LYS A 114 -6.74 13.10 -1.55
N GLU A 115 -7.66 12.72 -2.42
CA GLU A 115 -7.76 11.37 -2.97
C GLU A 115 -6.50 11.02 -3.78
N GLN A 116 -5.99 11.95 -4.58
CA GLN A 116 -4.77 11.75 -5.35
C GLN A 116 -3.55 11.54 -4.44
N ILE A 117 -3.39 12.38 -3.42
CA ILE A 117 -2.28 12.28 -2.45
C ILE A 117 -2.32 10.93 -1.70
N LEU A 118 -3.53 10.50 -1.30
CA LEU A 118 -3.71 9.22 -0.63
C LEU A 118 -3.42 8.02 -1.53
N VAL A 119 -3.63 8.12 -2.85
CA VAL A 119 -3.22 7.06 -3.78
C VAL A 119 -1.71 7.09 -4.01
N LEU A 120 -1.13 8.27 -4.20
CA LEU A 120 0.32 8.43 -4.44
C LEU A 120 1.16 7.82 -3.31
N LYS A 121 0.75 7.99 -2.05
CA LYS A 121 1.49 7.47 -0.89
C LYS A 121 1.65 5.93 -0.92
N ASP A 122 0.78 5.24 -1.66
CA ASP A 122 0.75 3.78 -1.76
C ASP A 122 1.44 3.27 -3.04
N LEU A 123 1.99 4.16 -3.88
CA LEU A 123 2.73 3.78 -5.07
C LEU A 123 4.22 3.61 -4.76
N ASP A 124 4.82 2.54 -5.26
CA ASP A 124 6.24 2.24 -5.04
C ASP A 124 7.18 3.27 -5.68
N LEU A 125 6.77 3.86 -6.81
CA LEU A 125 7.52 4.89 -7.54
C LEU A 125 7.64 6.22 -6.80
N VAL A 126 6.77 6.48 -5.82
CA VAL A 126 6.81 7.70 -5.00
C VAL A 126 7.72 7.43 -3.82
N SER A 127 8.71 8.28 -3.58
CA SER A 127 9.57 8.17 -2.41
C SER A 127 8.97 8.93 -1.22
N TYR A 128 8.54 10.17 -1.45
CA TYR A 128 8.09 11.06 -0.39
C TYR A 128 7.13 12.14 -0.90
N ILE A 129 6.24 12.62 -0.04
CA ILE A 129 5.27 13.67 -0.35
C ILE A 129 5.22 14.66 0.81
N GLU A 130 5.35 15.94 0.49
CA GLU A 130 5.38 17.04 1.45
C GLU A 130 4.53 18.23 1.01
N SER A 131 4.19 19.10 1.97
CA SER A 131 3.51 20.36 1.70
C SER A 131 4.43 21.32 0.94
N ASP A 132 3.90 21.96 -0.10
CA ASP A 132 4.60 23.05 -0.78
C ASP A 132 4.21 24.37 -0.10
N GLU A 133 5.01 24.76 0.90
CA GLU A 133 4.75 25.96 1.71
C GLU A 133 5.57 27.16 1.26
N VAL A 134 4.93 28.34 1.27
CA VAL A 134 5.59 29.60 0.96
C VAL A 134 6.54 29.98 2.08
N VAL A 135 7.84 30.02 1.78
CA VAL A 135 8.87 30.49 2.70
C VAL A 135 8.96 32.01 2.65
N PHE A 136 8.65 32.67 3.76
CA PHE A 136 8.87 34.11 3.91
C PHE A 136 10.29 34.35 4.42
N VAL A 137 11.13 35.00 3.61
CA VAL A 137 12.47 35.45 4.03
C VAL A 137 12.31 36.85 4.61
N SER A 138 12.46 36.97 5.94
CA SER A 138 12.43 38.23 6.69
C SER A 138 13.81 38.87 6.79
#